data_AF-A0A0K9YQT5-F1
#
_entry.id   AF-A0A0K9YQT5-F1
#
_cell.length_a   1.000
_cell.length_b   1.000
_cell.length_c   1.000
_cell.angle_alpha   90.00
_cell.angle_beta   90.00
_cell.angle_gamma   90.00
#
_symmetry.space_group_name_H-M   'P 1'
#
loop_
_entity.id
_entity.type
_entity.pdbx_description
1 polymer ?
#
loop_
_entity_poly.entity_id
_entity_poly.type
_entity_poly.pdbx_seq_one_letter_code
_entity_poly.pdbx_strand_id
1 'polypeptide(L)'
;MPRKFVTAIAVSTLIALLLSLVPSNSWKMNDIPTFQATHPIHLSEQNTLDLFTRVETHYNIKRIKWENSSIYVDLAVNSDQKVELPHVFYDFYGLTHDLFTLTDNVKQVYFRLLEVTDTTQDSKLLVAIQSSNENLPNPIKPLAELSDVEAYVRDTFPVRIEPYFYERISP
;
A
#
# COMPACT_ATOMS: atom_id res chain seq x y z
N MET A 1 -60.99 48.38 -19.89
CA MET A 1 -60.26 47.29 -19.20
C MET A 1 -59.53 46.27 -20.10
N PRO A 2 -59.88 45.99 -21.38
CA PRO A 2 -59.25 44.90 -22.15
C PRO A 2 -57.82 45.21 -22.63
N ARG A 3 -57.46 46.49 -22.81
CA ARG A 3 -56.14 46.89 -23.32
C ARG A 3 -54.99 46.47 -22.39
N LYS A 4 -55.18 46.60 -21.07
CA LYS A 4 -54.17 46.22 -20.07
C LYS A 4 -53.90 44.71 -20.06
N PHE A 5 -54.92 43.90 -20.34
CA PHE A 5 -54.80 42.44 -20.39
C PHE A 5 -54.02 41.98 -21.62
N VAL A 6 -54.30 42.56 -22.79
CA VAL A 6 -53.56 42.27 -24.02
C VAL A 6 -52.09 42.67 -23.89
N THR A 7 -51.80 43.82 -23.27
CA THR A 7 -50.41 44.24 -23.00
C THR A 7 -49.69 43.29 -22.06
N ALA A 8 -50.35 42.82 -21.00
CA ALA A 8 -49.76 41.86 -20.08
C ALA A 8 -49.41 40.54 -20.76
N ILE A 9 -50.31 40.02 -21.61
CA ILE A 9 -50.05 38.80 -22.40
C ILE A 9 -48.85 39.00 -23.32
N ALA A 10 -48.82 40.10 -24.08
CA ALA A 10 -47.73 40.39 -25.01
C ALA A 10 -46.37 40.48 -24.29
N VAL A 11 -46.32 41.13 -23.13
CA VAL A 11 -45.11 41.24 -22.31
C VAL A 11 -44.68 39.88 -21.76
N SER A 12 -45.62 39.07 -21.24
CA SER A 12 -45.30 37.73 -20.74
C SER A 12 -44.77 36.81 -21.85
N THR A 13 -45.37 36.84 -23.04
CA THR A 13 -44.89 36.05 -24.18
C THR A 13 -43.52 36.50 -24.66
N LEU A 14 -43.24 37.80 -24.64
CA LEU A 14 -41.95 38.35 -25.02
C LEU A 14 -40.85 37.91 -24.05
N ILE A 15 -41.13 37.97 -22.74
CA ILE A 15 -40.17 37.54 -21.71
C ILE A 15 -39.90 36.03 -21.81
N ALA A 16 -40.93 35.22 -22.01
CA ALA A 16 -40.77 33.77 -22.18
C ALA A 16 -39.93 33.43 -23.42
N LEU A 17 -40.14 34.16 -24.54
CA LEU A 17 -39.35 33.99 -25.76
C LEU A 17 -37.87 34.36 -25.52
N LEU A 18 -37.61 35.46 -24.82
CA LEU A 18 -36.24 35.88 -24.49
C LEU A 18 -35.54 34.86 -23.58
N LEU A 19 -36.26 34.28 -22.62
CA LEU A 19 -35.71 33.23 -21.74
C LEU A 19 -35.46 31.91 -22.48
N SER A 20 -36.27 31.59 -23.50
CA SER A 20 -36.07 30.42 -24.37
C SER A 20 -34.82 30.53 -25.24
N LEU A 21 -34.34 31.75 -25.51
CA LEU A 21 -33.13 32.00 -26.30
C LEU A 21 -31.87 32.02 -25.43
N VAL A 22 -32.01 31.98 -24.10
CA VAL A 22 -30.86 31.78 -23.21
C VAL A 22 -30.32 30.37 -23.50
N PRO A 23 -29.07 30.24 -23.97
CA PRO A 23 -28.49 28.94 -24.20
C PRO A 23 -28.55 28.18 -22.89
N SER A 24 -29.25 27.05 -22.86
CA SER A 24 -29.08 26.10 -21.78
C SER A 24 -27.67 25.54 -21.93
N ASN A 25 -26.71 26.26 -21.36
CA ASN A 25 -25.36 25.76 -21.18
C ASN A 25 -25.52 24.69 -20.12
N SER A 26 -25.97 23.49 -20.55
CA SER A 26 -25.79 22.27 -19.80
C SER A 26 -24.28 22.16 -19.72
N TRP A 27 -23.71 22.73 -18.65
CA TRP A 27 -22.37 22.40 -18.24
C TRP A 27 -22.42 20.90 -18.09
N LYS A 28 -21.94 20.19 -19.12
CA LYS A 28 -21.43 18.86 -18.96
C LYS A 28 -20.25 19.06 -18.01
N MET A 29 -20.54 19.12 -16.72
CA MET A 29 -19.60 18.64 -15.73
C MET A 29 -19.31 17.24 -16.25
N ASN A 30 -18.18 17.08 -16.92
CA ASN A 30 -17.59 15.77 -17.03
C ASN A 30 -17.45 15.35 -15.58
N ASP A 31 -18.34 14.46 -15.14
CA ASP A 31 -18.25 13.84 -13.82
C ASP A 31 -16.88 13.18 -13.78
N ILE A 32 -15.89 13.89 -13.24
CA ILE A 32 -14.58 13.32 -12.99
C ILE A 32 -14.84 12.35 -11.84
N PRO A 33 -14.72 11.03 -12.05
CA PRO A 33 -14.95 10.07 -10.99
C PRO A 33 -14.00 10.42 -9.85
N THR A 34 -14.56 10.66 -8.67
CA THR A 34 -13.81 11.01 -7.46
C THR A 34 -12.89 9.86 -7.01
N PHE A 35 -13.14 8.66 -7.53
CA PHE A 35 -12.31 7.48 -7.40
C PHE A 35 -11.71 7.13 -8.76
N GLN A 36 -10.50 7.63 -9.01
CA GLN A 36 -9.65 7.01 -10.02
C GLN A 36 -8.97 5.81 -9.37
N ALA A 37 -9.06 4.64 -10.00
CA ALA A 37 -8.20 3.52 -9.63
C ALA A 37 -6.75 4.04 -9.63
N THR A 38 -6.11 4.04 -8.47
CA THR A 38 -4.71 4.40 -8.35
C THR A 38 -3.94 3.52 -9.32
N HIS A 39 -3.26 4.14 -10.28
CA HIS A 39 -2.42 3.38 -11.20
C HIS A 39 -1.36 2.67 -10.35
N PRO A 40 -1.15 1.37 -10.55
CA PRO A 40 -0.11 0.66 -9.83
C PRO A 40 1.24 1.32 -10.11
N ILE A 41 2.05 1.46 -9.06
CA ILE A 41 3.35 2.10 -9.07
C ILE A 41 4.34 1.15 -9.75
N HIS A 42 5.01 1.63 -10.79
CA HIS A 42 6.12 0.89 -11.38
C HIS A 42 7.40 1.13 -10.56
N LEU A 43 7.88 0.11 -9.83
CA LEU A 43 9.07 0.24 -9.00
C LEU A 43 10.37 0.27 -9.83
N SER A 44 11.31 1.09 -9.37
CA SER A 44 12.65 1.27 -9.92
C SER A 44 13.60 1.63 -8.77
N GLU A 45 14.91 1.55 -9.00
CA GLU A 45 15.89 1.93 -7.97
C GLU A 45 15.69 3.36 -7.45
N GLN A 46 15.19 4.26 -8.28
CA GLN A 46 15.01 5.68 -7.95
C GLN A 46 13.82 5.95 -7.03
N ASN A 47 12.73 5.19 -7.17
CA ASN A 47 11.48 5.41 -6.40
C ASN A 47 11.23 4.34 -5.32
N THR A 48 12.09 3.32 -5.24
CA THR A 48 11.97 2.26 -4.23
C THR A 48 12.03 2.86 -2.83
N LEU A 49 12.95 3.79 -2.57
CA LEU A 49 13.07 4.40 -1.25
C LEU A 49 11.79 5.16 -0.86
N ASP A 50 11.20 5.90 -1.79
CA ASP A 50 10.00 6.72 -1.56
C ASP A 50 8.81 5.88 -1.07
N LEU A 51 8.63 4.68 -1.62
CA LEU A 51 7.55 3.78 -1.20
C LEU A 51 7.68 3.39 0.26
N PHE A 52 8.91 3.12 0.71
CA PHE A 52 9.19 2.68 2.07
C PHE A 52 9.21 3.80 3.10
N THR A 53 9.23 5.07 2.68
CA THR A 53 9.09 6.21 3.62
C THR A 53 7.72 6.25 4.31
N ARG A 54 6.72 5.55 3.76
CA ARG A 54 5.35 5.50 4.28
C ARG A 54 5.05 4.23 5.06
N VAL A 55 5.99 3.29 5.09
CA VAL A 55 5.80 1.99 5.74
C VAL A 55 6.26 2.10 7.18
N GLU A 56 5.35 1.86 8.11
CA GLU A 56 5.67 1.72 9.52
C GLU A 56 5.91 0.24 9.83
N THR A 57 7.09 -0.07 10.36
CA THR A 57 7.47 -1.40 10.83
C THR A 57 7.83 -1.36 12.31
N HIS A 58 7.65 -2.47 13.02
CA HIS A 58 8.01 -2.58 14.43
C HIS A 58 9.53 -2.53 14.66
N TYR A 59 10.32 -2.91 13.64
CA TYR A 59 11.78 -2.86 13.67
C TYR A 59 12.33 -1.96 12.56
N ASN A 60 13.52 -1.39 12.79
CA ASN A 60 14.11 -0.42 11.87
C ASN A 60 14.51 -1.06 10.54
N ILE A 61 14.07 -0.47 9.43
CA ILE A 61 14.55 -0.85 8.10
C ILE A 61 15.98 -0.33 7.92
N LYS A 62 16.95 -1.25 7.85
CA LYS A 62 18.37 -0.93 7.66
C LYS A 62 18.73 -0.80 6.19
N ARG A 63 18.15 -1.64 5.34
CA ARG A 63 18.45 -1.65 3.90
C ARG A 63 17.25 -2.11 3.10
N ILE A 64 17.03 -1.42 1.99
CA ILE A 64 16.11 -1.83 0.95
C ILE A 64 16.90 -1.92 -0.35
N LYS A 65 16.68 -2.97 -1.13
CA LYS A 65 17.27 -3.12 -2.46
C LYS A 65 16.20 -3.60 -3.44
N TRP A 66 16.15 -2.96 -4.59
CA TRP A 66 15.36 -3.40 -5.75
C TRP A 66 16.30 -4.01 -6.78
N GLU A 67 16.02 -5.21 -7.25
CA GLU A 67 16.78 -5.87 -8.31
C GLU A 67 15.92 -6.94 -8.98
N ASN A 68 15.88 -6.97 -10.32
CA ASN A 68 15.22 -8.04 -11.09
C ASN A 68 13.80 -8.37 -10.63
N SER A 69 12.90 -7.37 -10.53
CA SER A 69 11.53 -7.55 -10.04
C SER A 69 11.43 -8.08 -8.60
N SER A 70 12.52 -8.00 -7.84
CA SER A 70 12.61 -8.50 -6.48
C SER A 70 12.96 -7.37 -5.52
N ILE A 71 12.27 -7.33 -4.40
CA ILE A 71 12.54 -6.41 -3.30
C ILE A 71 13.22 -7.17 -2.18
N TYR A 72 14.33 -6.64 -1.67
CA TYR A 72 15.03 -7.15 -0.51
C TYR A 72 14.91 -6.14 0.62
N VAL A 73 14.37 -6.56 1.75
CA VAL A 73 14.16 -5.73 2.95
C VAL A 73 14.95 -6.34 4.09
N ASP A 74 15.89 -5.58 4.62
CA ASP A 74 16.65 -5.95 5.81
C ASP A 74 16.20 -5.06 6.98
N LEU A 75 15.54 -5.67 7.96
CA LEU A 75 15.28 -5.08 9.26
C LEU A 75 16.46 -5.33 10.19
N ALA A 76 16.70 -4.39 11.10
CA ALA A 76 17.76 -4.47 12.10
C ALA A 76 17.21 -4.30 13.51
N VAL A 77 17.77 -5.09 14.41
CA VAL A 77 17.54 -5.02 15.86
C VAL A 77 18.87 -5.00 16.57
N ASN A 78 18.92 -4.28 17.68
CA ASN A 78 20.10 -4.28 18.54
C ASN A 78 20.11 -5.52 19.44
N SER A 79 21.29 -5.89 19.94
CA SER A 79 21.47 -7.07 20.79
C SER A 79 20.72 -7.01 22.14
N ASP A 80 20.34 -5.82 22.58
CA ASP A 80 19.59 -5.56 23.82
C ASP A 80 18.08 -5.45 23.59
N GLN A 81 17.64 -5.42 22.33
CA GLN A 81 16.23 -5.29 21.97
C GLN A 81 15.54 -6.66 22.01
N LYS A 82 14.41 -6.74 22.73
CA LYS A 82 13.54 -7.91 22.68
C LYS A 82 12.78 -7.95 21.35
N VAL A 83 12.85 -9.08 20.64
CA VAL A 83 12.08 -9.30 19.42
C VAL A 83 10.93 -10.24 19.68
N GLU A 84 9.78 -9.88 19.13
CA GLU A 84 8.57 -10.67 19.16
C GLU A 84 8.29 -11.10 17.73
N LEU A 85 8.35 -12.42 17.52
CA LEU A 85 8.16 -13.01 16.21
C LEU A 85 6.81 -12.66 15.55
N PRO A 86 5.68 -12.49 16.30
CA PRO A 86 4.44 -12.01 15.72
C PRO A 86 4.57 -10.64 15.02
N HIS A 87 5.35 -9.71 15.58
CA HIS A 87 5.59 -8.40 14.95
C HIS A 87 6.37 -8.54 13.65
N VAL A 88 7.35 -9.45 13.59
CA VAL A 88 8.13 -9.75 12.37
C VAL A 88 7.20 -10.27 11.26
N PHE A 89 6.26 -11.16 11.61
CA PHE A 89 5.30 -11.69 10.65
C PHE A 89 4.27 -10.64 10.20
N TYR A 90 3.84 -9.78 11.12
CA TYR A 90 2.94 -8.67 10.80
C TYR A 90 3.59 -7.68 9.83
N ASP A 91 4.82 -7.25 10.13
CA ASP A 91 5.60 -6.36 9.26
C ASP A 91 5.83 -6.98 7.88
N PHE A 92 6.25 -8.24 7.84
CA PHE A 92 6.46 -8.97 6.59
C PHE A 92 5.18 -9.06 5.75
N TYR A 93 4.06 -9.44 6.36
CA TYR A 93 2.81 -9.63 5.63
C TYR A 93 2.26 -8.31 5.12
N GLY A 94 2.17 -7.29 5.97
CA GLY A 94 1.67 -5.96 5.59
C GLY A 94 2.48 -5.37 4.44
N LEU A 95 3.81 -5.43 4.55
CA LEU A 95 4.71 -4.93 3.52
C LEU A 95 4.57 -5.71 2.21
N THR A 96 4.49 -7.03 2.28
CA THR A 96 4.33 -7.88 1.10
C THR A 96 2.99 -7.65 0.41
N HIS A 97 1.91 -7.54 1.20
CA HIS A 97 0.58 -7.20 0.72
C HIS A 97 0.58 -5.87 -0.03
N ASP A 98 1.15 -4.83 0.58
CA ASP A 98 1.19 -3.49 -0.01
C ASP A 98 2.05 -3.45 -1.27
N LEU A 99 3.21 -4.12 -1.27
CA LEU A 99 4.04 -4.23 -2.47
C LEU A 99 3.28 -4.88 -3.62
N PHE A 100 2.62 -6.02 -3.41
CA PHE A 100 1.90 -6.70 -4.49
C PHE A 100 0.58 -6.01 -4.89
N THR A 101 -0.01 -5.22 -4.01
CA THR A 101 -1.26 -4.48 -4.31
C THR A 101 -0.98 -3.15 -4.98
N LEU A 102 0.06 -2.43 -4.56
CA LEU A 102 0.34 -1.07 -5.01
C LEU A 102 1.27 -1.04 -6.23
N THR A 103 1.88 -2.15 -6.63
CA THR A 103 2.91 -2.17 -7.68
C THR A 103 2.60 -3.20 -8.76
N ASP A 104 3.05 -2.95 -10.00
CA ASP A 104 2.76 -3.83 -11.14
C ASP A 104 3.91 -4.78 -11.51
N ASN A 105 5.11 -4.55 -10.98
CA ASN A 105 6.34 -5.19 -11.43
C ASN A 105 7.10 -5.94 -10.34
N VAL A 106 6.61 -5.97 -9.10
CA VAL A 106 7.18 -6.77 -8.01
C VAL A 106 6.68 -8.21 -8.12
N LYS A 107 7.62 -9.15 -8.23
CA LYS A 107 7.36 -10.59 -8.31
C LYS A 107 7.76 -11.33 -7.05
N GLN A 108 8.80 -10.85 -6.37
CA GLN A 108 9.36 -11.51 -5.19
C GLN A 108 9.71 -10.49 -4.11
N VAL A 109 9.52 -10.90 -2.86
CA VAL A 109 9.90 -10.13 -1.67
C VAL A 109 10.74 -11.02 -0.77
N TYR A 110 11.95 -10.58 -0.47
CA TYR A 110 12.87 -11.22 0.46
C TYR A 110 13.01 -10.35 1.69
N PHE A 111 12.63 -10.89 2.83
CA PHE A 111 12.59 -10.16 4.08
C PHE A 111 13.52 -10.81 5.08
N ARG A 112 14.39 -10.03 5.72
CA ARG A 112 15.34 -10.53 6.71
C ARG A 112 15.33 -9.66 7.95
N LEU A 113 15.41 -10.31 9.10
CA LEU A 113 15.68 -9.66 10.37
C LEU A 113 17.11 -9.96 10.78
N LEU A 114 17.88 -8.92 11.08
CA LEU A 114 19.30 -9.01 11.43
C LEU A 114 19.54 -8.45 12.83
N GLU A 115 20.29 -9.17 13.66
CA GLU A 115 20.90 -8.61 14.86
C GLU A 115 22.14 -7.81 14.44
N VAL A 116 22.20 -6.55 14.85
CA VAL A 116 23.36 -5.67 14.65
C VAL A 116 24.01 -5.43 16.02
N THR A 117 25.34 -5.49 16.03
CA THR A 117 26.15 -5.23 17.24
C THR A 117 26.96 -3.95 17.02
N ASP A 118 27.03 -3.08 18.01
CA ASP A 118 27.76 -1.80 17.89
C ASP A 118 29.28 -1.96 17.79
N THR A 119 29.82 -3.11 18.17
CA THR A 119 31.27 -3.35 18.29
C THR A 119 31.90 -4.03 17.06
N THR A 120 31.12 -4.71 16.24
CA THR A 120 31.60 -5.36 15.01
C THR A 120 30.60 -5.08 13.89
N GLN A 121 31.07 -4.84 12.67
CA GLN A 121 30.20 -4.75 11.48
C GLN A 121 29.50 -6.08 11.14
N ASP A 122 29.68 -7.11 11.95
CA ASP A 122 29.03 -8.40 11.79
C ASP A 122 27.55 -8.28 12.16
N SER A 123 26.70 -8.60 11.18
CA SER A 123 25.26 -8.76 11.38
C SER A 123 24.91 -10.24 11.37
N LYS A 124 24.15 -10.70 12.36
CA LYS A 124 23.67 -12.09 12.40
C LYS A 124 22.25 -12.17 11.86
N LEU A 125 21.99 -13.15 11.02
CA LEU A 125 20.63 -13.45 10.58
C LEU A 125 19.83 -14.00 11.76
N LEU A 126 18.61 -13.50 11.94
CA LEU A 126 17.67 -14.01 12.93
C LEU A 126 16.50 -14.72 12.24
N VAL A 127 15.88 -14.04 11.28
CA VAL A 127 14.72 -14.54 10.54
C VAL A 127 14.89 -14.21 9.06
N ALA A 128 14.53 -15.13 8.18
CA ALA A 128 14.39 -14.89 6.75
C ALA A 128 13.03 -15.42 6.27
N ILE A 129 12.31 -14.60 5.52
CA ILE A 129 11.01 -14.94 4.94
C ILE A 129 11.03 -14.53 3.47
N GLN A 130 10.47 -15.37 2.62
CA GLN A 130 10.36 -15.07 1.20
C GLN A 130 8.91 -15.19 0.71
N SER A 131 8.56 -14.35 -0.26
CA SER A 131 7.27 -14.36 -0.91
C SER A 131 7.43 -14.30 -2.42
N SER A 132 6.50 -14.94 -3.13
CA SER A 132 6.37 -14.81 -4.58
C SER A 132 4.91 -14.61 -4.94
N ASN A 133 4.65 -13.61 -5.80
CA ASN A 133 3.31 -13.25 -6.26
C ASN A 133 2.60 -14.45 -6.94
N GLU A 134 3.36 -15.32 -7.62
CA GLU A 134 2.82 -16.48 -8.33
C GLU A 134 2.17 -17.53 -7.42
N ASN A 135 2.58 -17.59 -6.15
CA ASN A 135 2.09 -18.59 -5.18
C ASN A 135 0.98 -18.04 -4.28
N LEU A 136 0.55 -16.79 -4.48
CA LEU A 136 -0.43 -16.14 -3.64
C LEU A 136 -1.84 -16.15 -4.24
N PRO A 137 -2.88 -16.28 -3.40
CA PRO A 137 -4.25 -16.10 -3.86
C PRO A 137 -4.45 -14.67 -4.39
N ASN A 138 -5.19 -14.55 -5.49
CA ASN A 138 -5.59 -13.28 -6.07
C ASN A 138 -7.12 -13.10 -5.92
N PRO A 139 -7.61 -12.07 -5.20
CA PRO A 139 -6.84 -11.02 -4.52
C PRO A 139 -6.17 -11.50 -3.22
N ILE A 140 -5.04 -10.88 -2.89
CA ILE A 140 -4.39 -11.07 -1.59
C ILE A 140 -5.30 -10.45 -0.53
N LYS A 141 -5.48 -11.14 0.59
CA LYS A 141 -6.35 -10.66 1.67
C LYS A 141 -5.71 -9.46 2.38
N PRO A 142 -6.49 -8.40 2.68
CA PRO A 142 -6.02 -7.34 3.55
C PRO A 142 -5.67 -7.87 4.94
N LEU A 143 -4.68 -7.26 5.57
CA LEU A 143 -4.22 -7.60 6.92
C LEU A 143 -5.35 -7.58 7.97
N ALA A 144 -6.33 -6.67 7.82
CA ALA A 144 -7.50 -6.57 8.70
C ALA A 144 -8.46 -7.77 8.62
N GLU A 145 -8.40 -8.57 7.56
CA GLU A 145 -9.23 -9.77 7.38
C GLU A 145 -8.56 -11.05 7.89
N LEU A 146 -7.29 -10.98 8.28
CA LEU A 146 -6.57 -12.11 8.86
C LEU A 146 -6.80 -12.17 10.37
N SER A 147 -7.45 -13.24 10.83
CA SER A 147 -7.64 -13.51 12.25
C SER A 147 -6.34 -13.91 12.97
N ASP A 148 -5.44 -14.56 12.26
CA ASP A 148 -4.14 -15.01 12.77
C ASP A 148 -3.08 -14.88 11.66
N VAL A 149 -2.32 -13.81 11.73
CA VAL A 149 -1.27 -13.49 10.75
C VAL A 149 -0.07 -14.42 10.92
N GLU A 150 0.25 -14.82 12.15
CA GLU A 150 1.39 -15.71 12.40
C GLU A 150 1.17 -17.08 11.76
N ALA A 151 0.03 -17.71 12.04
CA ALA A 151 -0.30 -19.00 11.46
C ALA A 151 -0.32 -18.92 9.93
N TYR A 152 -0.99 -17.89 9.40
CA TYR A 152 -1.05 -17.68 7.95
C TYR A 152 0.34 -17.54 7.33
N VAL A 153 1.23 -16.76 7.93
CA VAL A 153 2.57 -16.53 7.39
C VAL A 153 3.41 -17.81 7.42
N ARG A 154 3.36 -18.57 8.52
CA ARG A 154 4.11 -19.83 8.65
C ARG A 154 3.64 -20.91 7.67
N ASP A 155 2.33 -20.98 7.42
CA ASP A 155 1.75 -22.01 6.57
C ASP A 155 1.86 -21.67 5.08
N THR A 156 1.88 -20.38 4.74
CA THR A 156 1.86 -19.91 3.34
C THR A 156 3.25 -19.64 2.77
N PHE A 157 4.18 -19.15 3.60
CA PHE A 157 5.48 -18.68 3.13
C PHE A 157 6.62 -19.53 3.67
N PRO A 158 7.71 -19.68 2.89
CA PRO A 158 8.94 -20.25 3.42
C PRO A 158 9.55 -19.31 4.46
N VAL A 159 9.53 -19.75 5.71
CA VAL A 159 10.10 -19.05 6.87
C VAL A 159 11.31 -19.84 7.38
N ARG A 160 12.45 -19.17 7.55
CA ARG A 160 13.64 -19.69 8.21
C ARG A 160 13.92 -18.86 9.45
N ILE A 161 13.99 -19.51 10.61
CA ILE A 161 14.34 -18.89 11.88
C ILE A 161 15.65 -19.53 12.35
N GLU A 162 16.65 -18.72 12.64
CA GLU A 162 17.93 -19.22 13.14
C GLU A 162 17.78 -19.69 14.59
N PRO A 163 18.38 -20.83 15.00
CA PRO A 163 18.29 -21.34 16.37
C PRO A 163 18.66 -20.29 17.44
N TYR A 164 19.67 -19.47 17.12
CA TYR A 164 20.15 -18.37 17.94
C TYR A 164 19.06 -17.36 18.34
N PHE A 165 18.00 -17.22 17.54
CA PHE A 165 16.89 -16.32 17.83
C PHE A 165 16.21 -16.65 19.17
N TYR A 166 15.91 -17.93 19.41
CA TYR A 166 15.24 -18.39 20.63
C TYR A 166 16.16 -18.40 21.85
N GLU A 167 17.46 -18.54 21.65
CA GLU A 167 18.43 -18.63 22.74
C GLU A 167 18.67 -17.29 23.45
N ARG A 168 18.43 -16.15 22.77
CA ARG A 168 18.88 -14.84 23.26
C ARG A 168 17.88 -13.70 23.12
N ILE A 169 17.09 -13.68 22.04
CA ILE A 169 16.32 -12.49 21.65
C ILE A 169 14.82 -12.63 22.02
N SER A 170 14.29 -13.86 22.03
CA SER A 170 12.91 -14.16 22.41
C SER A 170 12.85 -15.39 23.34
N PRO A 171 13.32 -15.27 24.60
CA PRO A 171 13.18 -16.33 25.60
C PRO A 171 11.73 -16.52 26.06
#